data_AF-A0A926FM29-F1
#
_entry.id   AF-A0A926FM29-F1
#
_cell.length_a   1.000
_cell.length_b   1.000
_cell.length_c   1.000
_cell.angle_alpha   90.00
_cell.angle_beta   90.00
_cell.angle_gamma   90.00
#
_symmetry.space_group_name_H-M   'P 1'
#
loop_
_entity.id
_entity.type
_entity.pdbx_description
1 polymer ?
#
loop_
_entity_poly.entity_id
_entity_poly.type
_entity_poly.pdbx_seq_one_letter_code
_entity_poly.pdbx_strand_id
1 'polypeptide(L)'
;MAKRWSEAELRFLRDNTQKMSLQAIAEALNVRMDDLEKKMEKLGFNGRPEIATAAKKPQTVKELSRHTEAARKDYDRGVTALQKKKLDDAERHFLDLVQKYPDEKELVDRARVYLAVCERQKRAAQPALSEPEDFYYAAVYEKNRGNVGEAIEHLKRAAKKNGGGRVDFLLACCYAQQGELDSAVEHLRKAIEEDQRNRLFARNDRDFDGVRGTPQFQELLAS
;
A
#
# COMPACT_ATOMS: atom_id res chain seq x y z
N MET A 1 -33.16 28.25 24.23
CA MET A 1 -32.10 29.24 24.56
C MET A 1 -31.10 29.25 23.42
N ALA A 2 -30.66 30.41 22.93
CA ALA A 2 -29.74 30.49 21.80
C ALA A 2 -28.33 30.06 22.22
N LYS A 3 -27.68 29.17 21.46
CA LYS A 3 -26.26 28.81 21.66
C LYS A 3 -25.41 30.09 21.66
N ARG A 4 -24.50 30.21 22.64
CA ARG A 4 -23.47 31.26 22.65
C ARG A 4 -22.28 30.79 21.83
N TRP A 5 -21.97 31.51 20.75
CA TRP A 5 -20.91 31.17 19.81
C TRP A 5 -19.58 31.77 20.28
N SER A 6 -18.51 30.97 20.30
CA SER A 6 -17.15 31.44 20.58
C SER A 6 -16.52 32.09 19.35
N GLU A 7 -15.48 32.89 19.55
CA GLU A 7 -14.75 33.52 18.45
C GLU A 7 -14.10 32.49 17.51
N ALA A 8 -13.62 31.37 18.07
CA ALA A 8 -13.05 30.26 17.29
C ALA A 8 -14.10 29.61 16.38
N GLU A 9 -15.32 29.38 16.89
CA GLU A 9 -16.42 28.83 16.09
C GLU A 9 -16.85 29.80 14.98
N LEU A 10 -16.85 31.11 15.24
CA LEU A 10 -17.17 32.13 14.23
C LEU A 10 -16.09 32.20 13.13
N ARG A 11 -14.81 32.07 13.50
CA ARG A 11 -13.71 31.97 12.53
C ARG A 11 -13.84 30.70 11.69
N PHE A 12 -14.05 29.55 12.34
CA PHE A 12 -14.25 28.27 11.66
C PHE A 12 -15.40 28.33 10.64
N LEU A 13 -16.53 28.94 10.99
CA LEU A 13 -17.63 29.15 10.05
C LEU A 13 -17.17 29.96 8.82
N ARG A 14 -16.57 31.14 9.01
CA ARG A 14 -16.13 31.99 7.88
C ARG A 14 -15.16 31.28 6.94
N ASP A 15 -14.28 30.44 7.48
CA ASP A 15 -13.21 29.79 6.71
C ASP A 15 -13.69 28.54 5.94
N ASN A 16 -14.82 27.95 6.34
CA ASN A 16 -15.27 26.64 5.87
C ASN A 16 -16.66 26.64 5.21
N THR A 17 -17.43 27.73 5.28
CA THR A 17 -18.78 27.80 4.69
C THR A 17 -18.85 27.56 3.20
N GLN A 18 -17.77 27.81 2.45
CA GLN A 18 -17.69 27.50 1.00
C GLN A 18 -16.98 26.17 0.69
N LYS A 19 -16.43 25.49 1.71
CA LYS A 19 -15.60 24.28 1.54
C LYS A 19 -16.25 23.01 2.07
N MET A 20 -17.25 23.14 2.96
CA MET A 20 -17.90 22.04 3.65
C MET A 20 -19.43 22.17 3.56
N SER A 21 -20.16 21.05 3.62
CA SER A 21 -21.62 21.12 3.83
C SER A 21 -21.95 21.68 5.19
N LEU A 22 -23.16 22.25 5.30
CA LEU A 22 -23.77 22.61 6.58
C LEU A 22 -23.83 21.41 7.55
N GLN A 23 -24.08 20.21 7.05
CA GLN A 23 -24.08 18.98 7.84
C GLN A 23 -22.70 18.69 8.47
N ALA A 24 -21.63 18.74 7.66
CA ALA A 24 -20.27 18.50 8.14
C ALA A 24 -19.80 19.60 9.11
N ILE A 25 -20.22 20.84 8.89
CA ILE A 25 -19.96 21.96 9.81
C ILE A 25 -20.69 21.75 11.15
N ALA A 26 -21.95 21.28 11.11
CA ALA A 26 -22.71 21.02 12.32
C ALA A 26 -22.09 19.92 13.18
N GLU A 27 -21.62 18.85 12.54
CA GLU A 27 -20.90 17.76 13.19
C GLU A 27 -19.56 18.25 13.78
N ALA A 28 -18.76 18.99 13.00
CA ALA A 28 -17.46 19.49 13.46
C ALA A 28 -17.55 20.44 14.67
N LEU A 29 -18.62 21.24 14.73
CA LEU A 29 -18.86 22.17 15.83
C LEU A 29 -19.75 21.58 16.94
N ASN A 30 -20.17 20.32 16.78
CA ASN A 30 -21.13 19.63 17.65
C ASN A 30 -22.36 20.52 17.96
N VAL A 31 -22.98 21.07 16.91
CA VAL A 31 -24.16 21.94 16.98
C VAL A 31 -25.36 21.32 16.31
N ARG A 32 -26.55 21.67 16.81
CA ARG A 32 -27.80 21.33 16.12
C ARG A 32 -27.92 22.16 14.84
N MET A 33 -28.45 21.53 13.80
CA MET A 33 -28.67 22.15 12.49
C MET A 33 -29.48 23.46 12.58
N ASP A 34 -30.57 23.50 13.34
CA ASP A 34 -31.38 24.72 13.48
C ASP A 34 -30.60 25.92 14.04
N ASP A 35 -29.64 25.65 14.93
CA ASP A 35 -28.84 26.69 15.58
C ASP A 35 -27.74 27.19 14.64
N LEU A 36 -27.20 26.30 13.81
CA LEU A 36 -26.26 26.63 12.74
C LEU A 36 -26.94 27.47 11.64
N GLU A 37 -28.11 27.06 11.15
CA GLU A 37 -28.85 27.77 10.10
C GLU A 37 -29.22 29.19 10.52
N LYS A 38 -29.77 29.37 11.73
CA LYS A 38 -30.06 30.70 12.30
C LYS A 38 -28.82 31.56 12.44
N LYS A 39 -27.66 30.95 12.73
CA LYS A 39 -26.40 31.68 12.85
C LYS A 39 -25.86 32.09 11.48
N MET A 40 -25.97 31.22 10.49
CA MET A 40 -25.61 31.48 9.10
C MET A 40 -26.42 32.62 8.50
N GLU A 41 -27.75 32.62 8.72
CA GLU A 41 -28.66 33.70 8.31
C GLU A 41 -28.27 35.04 8.94
N LYS A 42 -27.99 35.07 10.25
CA LYS A 42 -27.55 36.29 10.96
C LYS A 42 -26.20 36.82 10.50
N LEU A 43 -25.32 35.96 9.99
CA LEU A 43 -24.01 36.35 9.47
C LEU A 43 -24.07 36.77 7.99
N GLY A 44 -25.26 36.79 7.39
CA GLY A 44 -25.46 37.20 6.00
C GLY A 44 -25.02 36.15 4.98
N PHE A 45 -24.81 34.90 5.41
CA PHE A 45 -24.53 33.80 4.50
C PHE A 45 -25.85 33.27 3.89
N ASN A 46 -26.47 34.08 3.03
CA ASN A 46 -27.71 33.74 2.31
C ASN A 46 -27.44 32.88 1.06
N GLY A 47 -26.73 31.79 1.24
CA GLY A 47 -26.55 30.79 0.20
C GLY A 47 -26.40 29.45 0.88
N ARG A 48 -27.28 28.49 0.57
CA ARG A 48 -26.96 27.08 0.77
C ARG A 48 -25.60 26.88 0.09
N PRO A 49 -24.53 26.53 0.80
CA PRO A 49 -23.41 25.93 0.11
C PRO A 49 -23.94 24.57 -0.31
N GLU A 50 -24.52 24.52 -1.52
CA GLU A 50 -24.33 23.33 -2.33
C GLU A 50 -22.84 23.07 -2.24
N ILE A 51 -22.47 21.99 -1.54
CA ILE A 51 -21.14 21.44 -1.71
C ILE A 51 -21.02 21.36 -3.22
N ALA A 52 -20.10 22.13 -3.79
CA ALA A 52 -19.60 21.85 -5.10
C ALA A 52 -18.97 20.46 -4.98
N THR A 53 -19.78 19.41 -5.09
CA THR A 53 -19.38 18.31 -5.94
C THR A 53 -18.98 19.05 -7.20
N ALA A 54 -17.70 19.01 -7.53
CA ALA A 54 -17.24 19.48 -8.82
C ALA A 54 -17.92 18.55 -9.85
N ALA A 55 -19.21 18.78 -10.09
CA ALA A 55 -19.96 18.26 -11.20
C ALA A 55 -19.18 18.80 -12.38
N LYS A 56 -18.41 17.90 -13.01
CA LYS A 56 -17.75 18.18 -14.28
C LYS A 56 -18.78 18.91 -15.13
N LYS A 57 -18.41 20.10 -15.65
CA LYS A 57 -19.28 20.89 -16.51
C LYS A 57 -19.92 19.94 -17.53
N PRO A 58 -21.25 19.97 -17.71
CA PRO A 58 -21.91 19.07 -18.64
C PRO A 58 -21.27 19.23 -20.02
N GLN A 59 -20.62 18.16 -20.48
CA GLN A 59 -19.92 18.16 -21.75
C GLN A 59 -20.94 18.17 -22.89
N THR A 60 -20.62 18.89 -23.95
CA THR A 60 -21.42 18.82 -25.17
C THR A 60 -21.29 17.43 -25.80
N VAL A 61 -22.29 17.01 -26.57
CA VAL A 61 -22.27 15.70 -27.29
C VAL A 61 -21.01 15.54 -28.15
N LYS A 62 -20.49 16.65 -28.72
CA LYS A 62 -19.27 16.67 -29.53
C LYS A 62 -18.00 16.47 -28.69
N GLU A 63 -17.95 17.03 -27.48
CA GLU A 63 -16.84 16.83 -26.55
C GLU A 63 -16.85 15.42 -25.98
N LEU A 64 -18.03 14.90 -25.62
CA LEU A 64 -18.20 13.53 -25.16
C LEU A 64 -17.78 12.52 -26.25
N SER A 65 -18.20 12.73 -27.50
CA SER A 65 -17.79 11.89 -28.64
C SER A 65 -16.27 11.89 -28.85
N ARG A 66 -15.63 13.07 -28.80
CA ARG A 66 -14.17 13.18 -28.91
C ARG A 66 -13.43 12.55 -27.73
N HIS A 67 -13.99 12.66 -26.53
CA HIS A 67 -13.46 12.06 -25.32
C HIS A 67 -13.50 10.54 -25.41
N THR A 68 -14.63 9.97 -25.82
CA THR A 68 -14.77 8.53 -26.07
C THR A 68 -13.85 8.04 -27.19
N GLU A 69 -13.70 8.80 -28.27
CA GLU A 69 -12.76 8.46 -29.35
C GLU A 69 -11.29 8.46 -28.87
N ALA A 70 -10.90 9.45 -28.06
CA ALA A 70 -9.56 9.53 -27.50
C ALA A 70 -9.28 8.37 -26.52
N ALA A 71 -10.26 8.02 -25.68
CA ALA A 71 -10.19 6.88 -24.79
C ALA A 71 -10.04 5.56 -25.55
N ARG A 72 -10.80 5.36 -26.64
CA ARG A 72 -10.66 4.19 -27.52
C ARG A 72 -9.28 4.13 -28.15
N LYS A 73 -8.72 5.26 -28.58
CA LYS A 73 -7.37 5.30 -29.17
C LYS A 73 -6.28 4.89 -28.18
N ASP A 74 -6.35 5.35 -26.94
CA ASP A 74 -5.38 4.96 -25.90
C ASP A 74 -5.55 3.48 -25.51
N TYR A 75 -6.80 2.98 -25.48
CA TYR A 75 -7.08 1.56 -25.32
C TYR A 75 -6.44 0.71 -26.44
N ASP A 76 -6.66 1.07 -27.71
CA ASP A 76 -6.14 0.35 -28.87
C ASP A 76 -4.61 0.34 -28.90
N ARG A 77 -3.97 1.45 -28.48
CA ARG A 77 -2.52 1.52 -28.31
C ARG A 77 -2.02 0.57 -27.22
N GLY A 78 -2.69 0.52 -26.07
CA GLY A 78 -2.38 -0.42 -24.99
C GLY A 78 -2.49 -1.88 -25.46
N VAL A 79 -3.58 -2.24 -26.14
CA VAL A 79 -3.78 -3.58 -26.70
C VAL A 79 -2.72 -3.93 -27.75
N THR A 80 -2.39 -2.99 -28.65
CA THR A 80 -1.36 -3.18 -29.68
C THR A 80 0.02 -3.37 -29.05
N ALA A 81 0.37 -2.60 -28.02
CA ALA A 81 1.62 -2.75 -27.28
C ALA A 81 1.70 -4.11 -26.58
N LEU A 82 0.59 -4.56 -25.98
CA LEU A 82 0.49 -5.86 -25.34
C LEU A 82 0.68 -7.01 -26.35
N GLN A 83 0.05 -6.94 -27.53
CA GLN A 83 0.24 -7.91 -28.62
C GLN A 83 1.70 -7.99 -29.08
N LYS A 84 2.40 -6.85 -29.07
CA LYS A 84 3.83 -6.76 -29.38
C LYS A 84 4.75 -7.12 -28.19
N LYS A 85 4.18 -7.60 -27.07
CA LYS A 85 4.87 -7.91 -25.81
C LYS A 85 5.67 -6.74 -25.20
N LYS A 86 5.31 -5.50 -25.56
CA LYS A 86 5.89 -4.29 -24.95
C LYS A 86 5.12 -3.95 -23.68
N LEU A 87 5.44 -4.66 -22.59
CA LEU A 87 4.65 -4.62 -21.36
C LEU A 87 4.66 -3.24 -20.67
N ASP A 88 5.80 -2.52 -20.70
CA ASP A 88 5.89 -1.17 -20.14
C ASP A 88 5.04 -0.15 -20.92
N ASP A 89 5.10 -0.20 -22.26
CA ASP A 89 4.29 0.66 -23.13
C ASP A 89 2.80 0.37 -22.96
N ALA A 90 2.42 -0.92 -22.87
CA ALA A 90 1.04 -1.33 -22.67
C ALA A 90 0.50 -0.81 -21.33
N GLU A 91 1.24 -1.02 -20.24
CA GLU A 91 0.87 -0.55 -18.90
C GLU A 91 0.68 0.97 -18.89
N ARG A 92 1.61 1.72 -19.48
CA ARG A 92 1.52 3.17 -19.57
C ARG A 92 0.24 3.63 -20.27
N HIS A 93 -0.13 3.02 -21.40
CA HIS A 93 -1.34 3.39 -22.14
C HIS A 93 -2.62 3.07 -21.36
N PHE A 94 -2.67 1.92 -20.68
CA PHE A 94 -3.83 1.57 -19.85
C PHE A 94 -3.96 2.45 -18.60
N LEU A 95 -2.85 2.79 -17.93
CA LEU A 95 -2.85 3.74 -16.81
C LEU A 95 -3.31 5.13 -17.25
N ASP A 96 -2.79 5.62 -18.38
CA ASP A 96 -3.22 6.90 -18.97
C ASP A 96 -4.73 6.90 -19.24
N LEU A 97 -5.28 5.80 -19.77
CA LEU A 97 -6.72 5.68 -20.01
C LEU A 97 -7.52 5.78 -18.72
N VAL A 98 -7.13 5.01 -17.69
CA VAL A 98 -7.81 4.97 -16.38
C VAL A 98 -7.80 6.35 -15.71
N GLN A 99 -6.69 7.08 -15.84
CA GLN A 99 -6.53 8.40 -15.22
C GLN A 99 -7.24 9.52 -16.01
N LYS A 100 -7.14 9.54 -17.34
CA LYS A 100 -7.67 10.63 -18.17
C LYS A 100 -9.16 10.49 -18.44
N TYR A 101 -9.67 9.27 -18.53
CA TYR A 101 -11.05 9.00 -18.94
C TYR A 101 -11.81 8.11 -17.94
N PRO A 102 -11.87 8.48 -16.64
CA PRO A 102 -12.49 7.64 -15.60
C PRO A 102 -14.01 7.44 -15.80
N ASP A 103 -14.66 8.28 -16.61
CA ASP A 103 -16.09 8.19 -16.92
C ASP A 103 -16.40 7.12 -17.99
N GLU A 104 -15.39 6.68 -18.75
CA GLU A 104 -15.49 5.64 -19.80
C GLU A 104 -15.44 4.23 -19.17
N LYS A 105 -16.43 3.92 -18.32
CA LYS A 105 -16.42 2.77 -17.40
C LYS A 105 -16.04 1.44 -18.07
N GLU A 106 -16.63 1.11 -19.23
CA GLU A 106 -16.34 -0.14 -19.93
C GLU A 106 -14.88 -0.26 -20.38
N LEU A 107 -14.30 0.85 -20.87
CA LEU A 107 -12.90 0.87 -21.31
C LEU A 107 -11.95 0.83 -20.11
N VAL A 108 -12.30 1.54 -19.03
CA VAL A 108 -11.55 1.54 -17.77
C VAL A 108 -11.51 0.13 -17.17
N ASP A 109 -12.65 -0.56 -17.12
CA ASP A 109 -12.72 -1.91 -16.55
C ASP A 109 -11.89 -2.91 -17.37
N ARG A 110 -11.96 -2.83 -18.71
CA ARG A 110 -11.10 -3.64 -19.58
C ARG A 110 -9.62 -3.29 -19.45
N ALA A 111 -9.28 -2.00 -19.36
CA ALA A 111 -7.89 -1.56 -19.16
C ALA A 111 -7.31 -2.10 -17.86
N ARG A 112 -8.09 -2.13 -16.76
CA ARG A 112 -7.68 -2.74 -15.49
C ARG A 112 -7.41 -4.23 -15.61
N VAL A 113 -8.22 -4.96 -16.37
CA VAL A 113 -7.94 -6.38 -16.66
C VAL A 113 -6.61 -6.54 -17.39
N TYR A 114 -6.33 -5.71 -18.40
CA TYR A 114 -5.06 -5.79 -19.11
C TYR A 114 -3.86 -5.32 -18.28
N LEU A 115 -4.03 -4.37 -17.36
CA LEU A 115 -2.98 -4.01 -16.39
C LEU A 115 -2.58 -5.22 -15.54
N ALA A 116 -3.56 -5.96 -15.00
CA ALA A 116 -3.29 -7.19 -14.26
C ALA A 116 -2.59 -8.26 -15.12
N VAL A 117 -2.92 -8.34 -16.42
CA VAL A 117 -2.20 -9.21 -17.37
C VAL A 117 -0.76 -8.75 -17.56
N CYS A 118 -0.51 -7.44 -17.73
CA CYS A 118 0.84 -6.88 -17.87
C CYS A 118 1.68 -7.20 -16.63
N GLU A 119 1.15 -6.94 -15.44
CA GLU A 119 1.81 -7.25 -14.16
C GLU A 119 2.14 -8.74 -14.05
N ARG A 120 1.17 -9.62 -14.35
CA ARG A 120 1.38 -11.08 -14.32
C ARG A 120 2.46 -11.52 -15.30
N GLN A 121 2.47 -10.96 -16.51
CA GLN A 121 3.49 -11.30 -17.52
C GLN A 121 4.87 -10.80 -17.11
N LYS A 122 4.98 -9.59 -16.55
CA LYS A 122 6.24 -9.07 -16.01
C LYS A 122 6.76 -9.94 -14.88
N ARG A 123 5.88 -10.36 -13.97
CA ARG A 123 6.21 -11.30 -12.89
C ARG A 123 6.65 -12.67 -13.40
N ALA A 124 6.02 -13.18 -14.45
CA ALA A 124 6.40 -14.46 -15.08
C ALA A 124 7.70 -14.37 -15.89
N ALA A 125 8.06 -13.18 -16.38
CA ALA A 125 9.32 -12.92 -17.08
C ALA A 125 10.51 -12.76 -16.12
N GLN A 126 10.26 -12.51 -14.82
CA GLN A 126 11.31 -12.63 -13.83
C GLN A 126 11.80 -14.08 -13.80
N PRO A 127 13.13 -14.31 -13.69
CA PRO A 127 13.66 -15.66 -13.55
C PRO A 127 12.92 -16.39 -12.45
N ALA A 128 12.41 -17.58 -12.77
CA ALA A 128 11.75 -18.40 -11.78
C ALA A 128 12.81 -18.80 -10.74
N LEU A 129 12.65 -18.33 -9.51
CA LEU A 129 13.43 -18.85 -8.38
C LEU A 129 13.08 -20.33 -8.26
N SER A 130 14.04 -21.22 -8.49
CA SER A 130 13.80 -22.67 -8.46
C SER A 130 14.60 -23.33 -7.35
N GLU A 131 15.83 -22.87 -7.12
CA GLU A 131 16.74 -23.47 -6.15
C GLU A 131 16.64 -22.79 -4.78
N PRO A 132 16.96 -23.51 -3.69
CA PRO A 132 17.05 -22.90 -2.35
C PRO A 132 17.95 -21.66 -2.33
N GLU A 133 19.07 -21.69 -3.05
CA GLU A 133 19.96 -20.56 -3.29
C GLU A 133 19.25 -19.31 -3.82
N ASP A 134 18.41 -19.46 -4.84
CA ASP A 134 17.72 -18.33 -5.47
C ASP A 134 16.81 -17.61 -4.47
N PHE A 135 16.07 -18.40 -3.69
CA PHE A 135 15.22 -17.90 -2.63
C PHE A 135 16.03 -17.23 -1.51
N TYR A 136 17.17 -17.80 -1.15
CA TYR A 136 18.06 -17.22 -0.16
C TYR A 136 18.59 -15.85 -0.62
N TYR A 137 19.07 -15.73 -1.86
CA TYR A 137 19.55 -14.45 -2.40
C TYR A 137 18.43 -13.40 -2.51
N ALA A 138 17.23 -13.82 -2.93
CA ALA A 138 16.06 -12.93 -2.94
C ALA A 138 15.72 -12.43 -1.52
N ALA A 139 15.79 -13.30 -0.52
CA ALA A 139 15.56 -12.92 0.87
C ALA A 139 16.61 -11.93 1.41
N VAL A 140 17.89 -12.15 1.12
CA VAL A 140 18.97 -11.22 1.48
C VAL A 140 18.72 -9.85 0.83
N TYR A 141 18.32 -9.85 -0.44
CA TYR A 141 18.00 -8.62 -1.16
C TYR A 141 16.83 -7.85 -0.51
N GLU A 142 15.72 -8.52 -0.19
CA GLU A 142 14.56 -7.89 0.45
C GLU A 142 14.89 -7.40 1.87
N LYS A 143 15.57 -8.22 2.68
CA LYS A 143 15.98 -7.85 4.04
C LYS A 143 16.86 -6.60 4.04
N ASN A 144 17.84 -6.51 3.12
CA ASN A 144 18.73 -5.35 3.01
C ASN A 144 17.98 -4.05 2.64
N ARG A 145 16.81 -4.16 2.01
CA ARG A 145 15.95 -3.02 1.68
C ARG A 145 14.92 -2.71 2.78
N GLY A 146 14.94 -3.44 3.89
CA GLY A 146 14.03 -3.29 5.01
C GLY A 146 12.72 -4.07 4.87
N ASN A 147 12.54 -4.81 3.77
CA ASN A 147 11.34 -5.61 3.51
C ASN A 147 11.44 -6.99 4.20
N VAL A 148 11.48 -6.98 5.54
CA VAL A 148 11.71 -8.19 6.35
C VAL A 148 10.61 -9.23 6.15
N GLY A 149 9.37 -8.81 5.93
CA GLY A 149 8.24 -9.72 5.68
C GLY A 149 8.40 -10.52 4.39
N GLU A 150 8.75 -9.85 3.29
CA GLU A 150 9.03 -10.48 2.00
C GLU A 150 10.25 -11.42 2.09
N ALA A 151 11.28 -11.02 2.84
CA ALA A 151 12.44 -11.86 3.08
C ALA A 151 12.05 -13.19 3.76
N ILE A 152 11.19 -13.16 4.77
CA ILE A 152 10.67 -14.36 5.44
C ILE A 152 9.94 -15.28 4.45
N GLU A 153 9.11 -14.74 3.57
CA GLU A 153 8.38 -15.54 2.59
C GLU A 153 9.32 -16.23 1.58
N HIS A 154 10.37 -15.55 1.14
CA HIS A 154 11.41 -16.18 0.33
C HIS A 154 12.15 -17.28 1.11
N LEU A 155 12.54 -17.03 2.36
CA LEU A 155 13.25 -18.01 3.18
C LEU A 155 12.40 -19.25 3.50
N LYS A 156 11.09 -19.09 3.76
CA LYS A 156 10.18 -20.25 3.92
C LYS A 156 10.16 -21.13 2.67
N ARG A 157 10.27 -20.54 1.47
CA ARG A 157 10.37 -21.31 0.22
C ARG A 157 11.73 -22.01 0.08
N ALA A 158 12.81 -21.37 0.52
CA ALA A 158 14.13 -22.00 0.60
C ALA A 158 14.14 -23.18 1.60
N ALA A 159 13.57 -23.00 2.79
CA ALA A 159 13.50 -24.01 3.84
C ALA A 159 12.70 -25.25 3.39
N LYS A 160 11.56 -25.05 2.71
CA LYS A 160 10.78 -26.14 2.08
C LYS A 160 11.56 -26.97 1.05
N LYS A 161 12.69 -26.45 0.56
CA LYS A 161 13.58 -27.11 -0.41
C LYS A 161 14.90 -27.56 0.22
N ASN A 162 14.96 -27.72 1.54
CA ASN A 162 16.16 -28.11 2.29
C ASN A 162 17.32 -27.12 2.16
N GLY A 163 17.03 -25.82 2.28
CA GLY A 163 18.06 -24.77 2.19
C GLY A 163 19.11 -24.72 3.30
N GLY A 164 19.02 -25.61 4.31
CA GLY A 164 20.02 -25.82 5.34
C GLY A 164 20.15 -24.69 6.37
N GLY A 165 21.15 -24.81 7.23
CA GLY A 165 21.31 -24.02 8.45
C GLY A 165 21.50 -22.53 8.20
N ARG A 166 22.02 -22.14 7.04
CA ARG A 166 22.12 -20.72 6.66
C ARG A 166 20.75 -20.07 6.41
N VAL A 167 19.78 -20.83 5.89
CA VAL A 167 18.41 -20.35 5.68
C VAL A 167 17.72 -20.21 7.04
N ASP A 168 17.88 -21.20 7.91
CA ASP A 168 17.36 -21.14 9.28
C ASP A 168 17.99 -19.99 10.08
N PHE A 169 19.29 -19.76 9.96
CA PHE A 169 19.94 -18.63 10.62
C PHE A 169 19.34 -17.30 10.16
N LEU A 170 19.16 -17.13 8.86
CA LEU A 170 18.59 -15.89 8.31
C LEU A 170 17.11 -15.73 8.67
N LEU A 171 16.33 -16.82 8.75
CA LEU A 171 14.96 -16.79 9.29
C LEU A 171 14.96 -16.32 10.74
N ALA A 172 15.87 -16.83 11.55
CA ALA A 172 15.99 -16.42 12.94
C ALA A 172 16.27 -14.93 13.08
N CYS A 173 17.19 -14.38 12.28
CA CYS A 173 17.45 -12.95 12.23
C CYS A 173 16.19 -12.15 11.86
N CYS A 174 15.48 -12.55 10.80
CA CYS A 174 14.28 -11.84 10.35
C CYS A 174 13.14 -11.88 11.39
N TYR A 175 12.89 -13.02 12.02
CA TYR A 175 11.89 -13.12 13.08
C TYR A 175 12.26 -12.31 14.32
N ALA A 176 13.54 -12.31 14.70
CA ALA A 176 14.03 -11.49 15.81
C ALA A 176 13.83 -9.99 15.54
N GLN A 177 14.09 -9.52 14.32
CA GLN A 177 13.82 -8.14 13.90
C GLN A 177 12.32 -7.77 13.97
N GLN A 178 11.42 -8.74 13.77
CA GLN A 178 9.98 -8.55 13.93
C GLN A 178 9.49 -8.70 15.38
N GLY A 179 10.36 -9.08 16.33
CA GLY A 179 9.98 -9.36 17.71
C GLY A 179 9.31 -10.72 17.93
N GLU A 180 9.31 -11.59 16.91
CA GLU A 180 8.73 -12.93 16.94
C GLU A 180 9.70 -13.93 17.60
N LEU A 181 9.83 -13.83 18.93
CA LEU A 181 10.84 -14.55 19.72
C LEU A 181 10.81 -16.08 19.51
N ASP A 182 9.64 -16.69 19.58
CA ASP A 182 9.53 -18.16 19.54
C ASP A 182 10.01 -18.71 18.20
N SER A 183 9.62 -18.06 17.11
CA SER A 183 10.08 -18.41 15.75
C SER A 183 11.57 -18.15 15.56
N ALA A 184 12.10 -17.06 16.13
CA ALA A 184 13.53 -16.75 16.08
C ALA A 184 14.36 -17.84 16.78
N VAL A 185 13.96 -18.25 18.00
CA VAL A 185 14.64 -19.30 18.77
C VAL A 185 14.54 -20.66 18.10
N GLU A 186 13.38 -21.02 17.53
CA GLU A 186 13.19 -22.29 16.82
C GLU A 186 14.16 -22.41 15.64
N HIS A 187 14.23 -21.39 14.79
CA HIS A 187 15.09 -21.41 13.62
C HIS A 187 16.58 -21.28 13.99
N LEU A 188 16.92 -20.48 14.99
CA LEU A 188 18.32 -20.40 15.45
C LEU A 188 18.81 -21.74 16.00
N ARG A 189 17.95 -22.49 16.69
CA ARG A 189 18.28 -23.83 17.18
C ARG A 189 18.63 -24.78 16.04
N LYS A 190 17.80 -24.83 14.99
CA LYS A 190 18.07 -25.65 13.78
C LYS A 190 19.41 -25.27 13.14
N ALA A 191 19.68 -23.98 13.02
CA ALA A 191 20.96 -23.50 12.49
C ALA A 191 22.16 -23.91 13.36
N ILE A 192 22.04 -23.88 14.69
CA ILE A 192 23.10 -24.30 15.63
C ILE A 192 23.30 -25.82 15.59
N GLU A 193 22.22 -26.60 15.50
CA GLU A 193 22.27 -28.06 15.36
C GLU A 193 23.06 -28.49 14.12
N GLU A 194 22.94 -27.75 13.02
CA GLU A 194 23.72 -27.99 11.80
C GLU A 194 25.16 -27.46 11.89
N ASP A 195 25.37 -26.26 12.43
CA ASP A 195 26.70 -25.68 12.66
C ASP A 195 26.75 -24.87 13.96
N GLN A 196 27.46 -25.41 14.95
CA GLN A 196 27.61 -24.80 16.27
C GLN A 196 28.22 -23.39 16.25
N ARG A 197 28.95 -23.01 15.18
CA ARG A 197 29.49 -21.65 15.02
C ARG A 197 28.39 -20.58 14.94
N ASN A 198 27.18 -20.94 14.53
CA ASN A 198 26.03 -20.04 14.51
C ASN A 198 25.70 -19.47 15.89
N ARG A 199 26.03 -20.19 16.97
CA ARG A 199 25.89 -19.68 18.34
C ARG A 199 26.78 -18.45 18.58
N LEU A 200 28.00 -18.46 18.05
CA LEU A 200 28.93 -17.33 18.16
C LEU A 200 28.49 -16.14 17.31
N PHE A 201 27.94 -16.40 16.13
CA PHE A 201 27.40 -15.34 15.28
C PHE A 201 26.18 -14.67 15.92
N ALA A 202 25.21 -15.44 16.42
CA ALA A 202 24.01 -14.91 17.06
C ALA A 202 24.30 -14.05 18.31
N ARG A 203 25.37 -14.35 19.06
CA ARG A 203 25.80 -13.55 20.22
C ARG A 203 26.14 -12.10 19.87
N ASN A 204 26.59 -11.83 18.64
CA ASN A 204 27.07 -10.50 18.23
C ASN A 204 26.23 -9.88 17.10
N ASP A 205 25.33 -10.64 16.48
CA ASP A 205 24.51 -10.17 15.37
C ASP A 205 23.38 -9.26 15.88
N ARG A 206 23.34 -8.05 15.33
CA ARG A 206 22.43 -6.96 15.74
C ARG A 206 20.96 -7.27 15.48
N ASP A 207 20.68 -8.20 14.56
CA ASP A 207 19.30 -8.61 14.28
C ASP A 207 18.64 -9.25 15.50
N PHE A 208 19.44 -9.79 16.42
CA PHE A 208 18.96 -10.34 17.69
C PHE A 208 18.89 -9.34 18.83
N ASP A 209 19.22 -8.05 18.63
CA ASP A 209 19.25 -7.06 19.72
C ASP A 209 17.90 -6.96 20.46
N GLY A 210 16.78 -7.08 19.74
CA GLY A 210 15.43 -7.06 20.31
C GLY A 210 15.08 -8.28 21.19
N VAL A 211 15.77 -9.40 21.00
CA VAL A 211 15.49 -10.67 21.70
C VAL A 211 16.62 -11.13 22.62
N ARG A 212 17.79 -10.47 22.60
CA ARG A 212 19.02 -10.88 23.29
C ARG A 212 18.85 -11.02 24.81
N GLY A 213 17.98 -10.19 25.41
CA GLY A 213 17.70 -10.20 26.84
C GLY A 213 16.70 -11.27 27.29
N THR A 214 16.09 -12.01 26.37
CA THR A 214 15.05 -12.98 26.71
C THR A 214 15.65 -14.27 27.27
N PRO A 215 15.01 -14.92 28.27
CA PRO A 215 15.53 -16.15 28.86
C PRO A 215 15.73 -17.27 27.83
N GLN A 216 14.77 -17.45 26.92
CA GLN A 216 14.83 -18.52 25.91
C GLN A 216 16.05 -18.36 24.97
N PHE A 217 16.34 -17.13 24.55
CA PHE A 217 17.48 -16.85 23.69
C PHE A 217 18.81 -17.03 24.43
N GLN A 218 18.90 -16.58 25.68
CA GLN A 218 20.10 -16.77 26.50
C GLN A 218 20.39 -18.24 26.79
N GLU A 219 19.37 -19.03 27.11
CA GLU A 219 19.51 -20.47 27.34
C GLU A 219 20.03 -21.20 26.10
N LEU A 220 19.48 -20.88 24.92
CA LEU A 220 19.93 -21.46 23.64
C LEU A 220 21.41 -21.17 23.36
N LEU A 221 21.89 -19.98 23.77
CA LEU A 221 23.28 -19.57 23.58
C LEU A 221 24.23 -20.02 24.69
N ALA A 222 23.72 -20.49 25.83
CA ALA A 222 24.50 -20.97 26.98
C ALA A 222 24.72 -22.49 26.95
N SER A 223 23.84 -23.22 26.24
CA SER A 223 24.03 -24.63 25.87
C SER A 223 25.26 -24.81 24.99
#